data_AF-A0AAD9BQE5-F1
#
_entry.id   AF-A0AAD9BQE5-F1
#
_cell.length_a   1.000
_cell.length_b   1.000
_cell.length_c   1.000
_cell.angle_alpha   90.00
_cell.angle_beta   90.00
_cell.angle_gamma   90.00
#
_symmetry.space_group_name_H-M   'P 1'
#
loop_
_entity.id
_entity.type
_entity.pdbx_description
1 polymer ?
#
loop_
_entity_poly.entity_id
_entity_poly.type
_entity_poly.pdbx_seq_one_letter_code
_entity_poly.pdbx_strand_id
1 'polypeptide(L)'
;MAGKHFLLDFFSKKNIIHKKKEASSTEATSEAATSTTSSEEPPKDVDNASTNVNVSCASNIPLASSSSPFPEVWTEEMWRRKQEAYPWIDCKAGKLGCKVCSSITDLSVFKTQGSRLADEWRSYTVTYSGRDKSGMLSSLRKKMIKHKESNGHTAAQRIQDNAKKETLEKVCDNMNASKLKATCAVFRSAYYLAQNDRPFLDNYGLLELQYENGVDIGIGLHSRYSAAQIIDHISSEMPEDKRSRQAAAESRKDQDPLWRFL
;
A
#
# COMPACT_ATOMS: atom_id res chain seq x y z
N MET A 1 -39.17 18.10 7.21
CA MET A 1 -38.11 17.32 6.53
C MET A 1 -37.70 18.07 5.27
N ALA A 2 -36.42 18.40 5.13
CA ALA A 2 -35.70 18.87 3.93
C ALA A 2 -34.29 19.29 4.40
N GLY A 3 -33.24 19.26 3.57
CA GLY A 3 -31.93 19.81 3.95
C GLY A 3 -30.73 18.85 4.03
N LYS A 4 -30.76 17.70 3.35
CA LYS A 4 -29.56 16.83 3.17
C LYS A 4 -28.99 16.84 1.74
N HIS A 5 -29.22 17.92 0.99
CA HIS A 5 -29.00 17.95 -0.46
C HIS A 5 -28.40 19.28 -0.96
N PHE A 6 -27.31 19.74 -0.34
CA PHE A 6 -26.62 20.98 -0.76
C PHE A 6 -25.08 20.86 -0.86
N LEU A 7 -24.45 19.93 -0.13
CA LEU A 7 -22.99 19.75 -0.14
C LEU A 7 -22.42 19.15 -1.45
N LEU A 8 -23.23 18.48 -2.27
CA LEU A 8 -22.77 17.85 -3.52
C LEU A 8 -22.78 18.80 -4.72
N ASP A 9 -23.67 19.79 -4.74
CA ASP A 9 -23.85 20.67 -5.91
C ASP A 9 -22.68 21.65 -6.15
N PHE A 10 -21.90 21.95 -5.10
CA PHE A 10 -20.74 22.86 -5.18
C PHE A 10 -19.63 22.34 -6.10
N PHE A 11 -19.39 21.03 -6.14
CA PHE A 11 -18.30 20.41 -6.91
C PHE A 11 -18.66 20.09 -8.37
N SER A 12 -19.95 20.13 -8.74
CA SER A 12 -20.43 19.61 -10.03
C SER A 12 -20.28 20.60 -11.20
N LYS A 13 -20.15 21.90 -10.95
CA LYS A 13 -20.30 22.96 -11.97
C LYS A 13 -19.07 23.85 -12.19
N LYS A 14 -17.92 23.26 -12.54
CA LYS A 14 -16.83 23.95 -13.29
C LYS A 14 -15.76 22.97 -13.81
N ASN A 15 -16.01 22.37 -14.98
CA ASN A 15 -14.93 21.80 -15.82
C ASN A 15 -15.37 21.67 -17.29
N ILE A 16 -15.46 22.80 -18.00
CA ILE A 16 -15.66 22.84 -19.46
C ILE A 16 -14.71 23.90 -20.05
N ILE A 17 -13.52 23.48 -20.45
CA ILE A 17 -12.68 24.18 -21.44
C ILE A 17 -12.11 23.10 -22.38
N HIS A 18 -12.18 23.34 -23.69
CA HIS A 18 -11.72 22.42 -24.73
C HIS A 18 -10.39 22.85 -25.33
N LYS A 19 -9.60 21.86 -25.77
CA LYS A 19 -8.44 21.99 -26.69
C LYS A 19 -7.23 22.75 -26.08
N LYS A 20 -6.01 22.62 -26.58
CA LYS A 20 -5.56 22.16 -27.93
C LYS A 20 -4.56 21.00 -27.87
N LYS A 21 -4.55 20.24 -28.98
CA LYS A 21 -3.65 19.12 -29.30
C LYS A 21 -2.46 19.66 -30.10
N GLU A 22 -1.23 19.32 -29.71
CA GLU A 22 -0.04 19.35 -30.57
C GLU A 22 0.77 18.06 -30.38
N ALA A 23 1.51 17.67 -31.41
CA ALA A 23 2.26 16.41 -31.45
C ALA A 23 3.41 16.53 -32.46
N SER A 24 4.59 16.01 -32.10
CA SER A 24 5.74 15.75 -32.97
C SER A 24 6.36 14.45 -32.45
N SER A 25 6.44 13.39 -33.27
CA SER A 25 7.61 13.09 -34.12
C SER A 25 8.92 13.24 -33.35
N THR A 26 9.47 12.15 -32.79
CA THR A 26 10.25 11.09 -33.47
C THR A 26 11.55 11.59 -34.05
N GLU A 27 12.66 11.12 -33.49
CA GLU A 27 13.81 10.74 -34.30
C GLU A 27 14.55 9.58 -33.63
N ALA A 28 15.22 8.76 -34.41
CA ALA A 28 16.00 7.62 -33.95
C ALA A 28 17.27 7.52 -34.81
N THR A 29 18.42 7.35 -34.17
CA THR A 29 19.71 7.16 -34.84
C THR A 29 20.36 5.88 -34.33
N SER A 30 21.10 5.23 -35.24
CA SER A 30 21.54 3.83 -35.14
C SER A 30 23.06 3.73 -35.22
N GLU A 31 23.64 2.75 -34.52
CA GLU A 31 24.90 2.05 -34.82
C GLU A 31 25.02 0.88 -33.80
N ALA A 32 25.33 -0.39 -34.08
CA ALA A 32 26.07 -1.09 -35.15
C ALA A 32 27.61 -0.93 -35.06
N ALA A 33 28.42 -1.96 -34.75
CA ALA A 33 28.11 -3.35 -34.36
C ALA A 33 28.86 -3.81 -33.07
N THR A 34 29.77 -4.79 -32.94
CA THR A 34 30.49 -5.69 -33.87
C THR A 34 30.89 -7.00 -33.13
N SER A 35 31.11 -8.10 -33.88
CA SER A 35 31.40 -9.46 -33.37
C SER A 35 32.75 -9.65 -32.64
N THR A 36 32.87 -10.75 -31.87
CA THR A 36 34.00 -11.73 -31.99
C THR A 36 33.57 -13.09 -31.41
N THR A 37 34.06 -14.18 -32.01
CA THR A 37 33.70 -15.59 -31.73
C THR A 37 34.72 -16.27 -30.81
N SER A 38 34.28 -17.21 -29.96
CA SER A 38 35.08 -18.43 -29.65
C SER A 38 34.20 -19.59 -29.20
N SER A 39 34.60 -20.80 -29.57
CA SER A 39 34.11 -22.08 -29.03
C SER A 39 34.78 -22.40 -27.68
N GLU A 40 34.19 -23.29 -26.87
CA GLU A 40 34.72 -24.65 -26.60
C GLU A 40 33.77 -25.43 -25.64
N GLU A 41 33.57 -26.74 -25.87
CA GLU A 41 32.94 -27.73 -24.97
C GLU A 41 33.44 -29.14 -25.39
N PRO A 42 33.47 -30.20 -24.55
CA PRO A 42 33.48 -30.31 -23.08
C PRO A 42 34.85 -30.86 -22.58
N PRO A 43 34.94 -31.58 -21.44
CA PRO A 43 34.81 -33.05 -21.56
C PRO A 43 34.01 -33.74 -20.44
N LYS A 44 33.72 -35.03 -20.65
CA LYS A 44 33.25 -36.01 -19.66
C LYS A 44 34.32 -37.10 -19.53
N ASP A 45 34.35 -37.82 -18.41
CA ASP A 45 34.77 -39.24 -18.26
C ASP A 45 34.57 -39.64 -16.77
N VAL A 46 33.87 -40.74 -16.45
CA VAL A 46 34.32 -42.13 -16.18
C VAL A 46 35.47 -42.28 -15.17
N ASP A 47 35.59 -43.31 -14.33
CA ASP A 47 34.66 -44.34 -13.80
C ASP A 47 35.35 -44.97 -12.57
N ASN A 48 34.61 -45.54 -11.60
CA ASN A 48 35.07 -46.76 -10.92
C ASN A 48 33.94 -47.49 -10.16
N ALA A 49 34.10 -48.80 -9.98
CA ALA A 49 33.17 -49.67 -9.27
C ALA A 49 33.84 -50.40 -8.10
N SER A 50 33.05 -50.80 -7.11
CA SER A 50 33.24 -52.06 -6.36
C SER A 50 31.98 -52.43 -5.56
N THR A 51 31.43 -53.61 -5.87
CA THR A 51 31.17 -54.74 -4.95
C THR A 51 30.83 -54.37 -3.47
N ASN A 52 29.77 -54.89 -2.85
CA ASN A 52 29.49 -56.34 -2.75
C ASN A 52 28.09 -56.68 -2.16
N VAL A 53 27.74 -57.98 -2.22
CA VAL A 53 26.70 -58.79 -1.53
C VAL A 53 25.21 -58.41 -1.61
N ASN A 54 24.49 -59.35 -2.22
CA ASN A 54 23.04 -59.59 -2.11
C ASN A 54 22.61 -59.97 -0.67
N VAL A 55 21.58 -59.29 -0.16
CA VAL A 55 20.60 -59.89 0.77
C VAL A 55 19.20 -59.48 0.33
N SER A 56 18.35 -60.48 0.05
CA SER A 56 16.94 -60.26 -0.27
C SER A 56 16.07 -60.29 1.00
N CYS A 57 15.20 -59.30 1.18
CA CYS A 57 13.99 -59.45 1.99
C CYS A 57 12.82 -58.70 1.35
N ALA A 58 11.81 -59.45 0.90
CA ALA A 58 10.59 -58.88 0.35
C ALA A 58 9.61 -58.56 1.50
N SER A 59 9.41 -57.27 1.76
CA SER A 59 8.42 -56.78 2.73
C SER A 59 7.42 -55.88 2.01
N ASN A 60 6.24 -56.42 1.70
CA ASN A 60 5.16 -55.67 1.06
C ASN A 60 4.70 -54.54 1.99
N ILE A 61 4.86 -53.28 1.56
CA ILE A 61 4.22 -52.14 2.23
C ILE A 61 2.76 -52.08 1.74
N PRO A 62 1.75 -52.17 2.63
CA PRO A 62 0.35 -52.05 2.20
C PRO A 62 0.05 -50.67 1.63
N LEU A 63 -0.61 -50.62 0.47
CA LEU A 63 -1.07 -49.39 -0.17
C LEU A 63 -2.27 -48.79 0.58
N ALA A 64 -2.01 -48.20 1.75
CA ALA A 64 -3.01 -47.54 2.57
C ALA A 64 -3.34 -46.15 1.98
N SER A 65 -4.33 -46.11 1.07
CA SER A 65 -4.80 -44.89 0.42
C SER A 65 -5.58 -43.96 1.37
N SER A 66 -4.88 -43.30 2.30
CA SER A 66 -5.41 -42.17 3.08
C SER A 66 -4.80 -40.86 2.59
N SER A 67 -5.58 -40.10 1.79
CA SER A 67 -5.13 -38.85 1.16
C SER A 67 -5.02 -37.70 2.18
N SER A 68 -3.96 -37.72 2.98
CA SER A 68 -3.63 -36.64 3.91
C SER A 68 -3.45 -35.31 3.14
N PRO A 69 -3.93 -34.17 3.68
CA PRO A 69 -3.85 -32.90 2.96
C PRO A 69 -2.40 -32.41 2.80
N PHE A 70 -1.53 -32.74 3.75
CA PHE A 70 -0.09 -32.44 3.81
C PHE A 70 0.78 -33.59 3.23
N PRO A 71 2.05 -33.35 2.89
CA PRO A 71 2.93 -34.39 2.36
C PRO A 71 3.13 -35.56 3.33
N GLU A 72 3.00 -36.78 2.83
CA GLU A 72 3.12 -38.08 3.54
C GLU A 72 4.38 -38.22 4.42
N VAL A 73 5.47 -37.54 4.06
CA VAL A 73 6.72 -37.53 4.83
C VAL A 73 6.62 -36.79 6.18
N TRP A 74 5.56 -35.98 6.37
CA TRP A 74 5.24 -35.27 7.61
C TRP A 74 4.14 -35.98 8.41
N THR A 75 4.24 -35.95 9.73
CA THR A 75 3.09 -36.23 10.60
C THR A 75 2.22 -34.99 10.76
N GLU A 76 0.97 -35.15 11.18
CA GLU A 76 0.06 -34.03 11.46
C GLU A 76 0.63 -33.04 12.50
N GLU A 77 1.31 -33.55 13.52
CA GLU A 77 2.02 -32.74 14.52
C GLU A 77 3.15 -31.91 13.89
N MET A 78 3.90 -32.47 12.93
CA MET A 78 4.90 -31.73 12.17
C MET A 78 4.26 -30.68 11.27
N TRP A 79 3.12 -30.99 10.64
CA TRP A 79 2.37 -30.04 9.83
C TRP A 79 1.87 -28.86 10.67
N ARG A 80 1.23 -29.09 11.82
CA ARG A 80 0.72 -28.02 12.70
C ARG A 80 1.82 -27.05 13.12
N ARG A 81 2.97 -27.57 13.58
CA ARG A 81 4.15 -26.75 13.94
C ARG A 81 4.76 -26.00 12.76
N LYS A 82 4.60 -26.48 11.52
CA LYS A 82 5.02 -25.77 10.31
C LYS A 82 4.02 -24.70 9.86
N GLN A 83 2.72 -24.95 10.01
CA GLN A 83 1.69 -23.96 9.72
C GLN A 83 1.75 -22.77 10.69
N GLU A 84 2.05 -23.02 11.97
CA GLU A 84 2.27 -21.99 13.00
C GLU A 84 3.54 -21.16 12.73
N ALA A 85 4.69 -21.82 12.51
CA ALA A 85 5.96 -21.14 12.28
C ALA A 85 6.08 -20.47 10.88
N TYR A 86 5.24 -20.84 9.91
CA TYR A 86 5.25 -20.31 8.55
C TYR A 86 3.80 -20.13 8.01
N PRO A 87 3.05 -19.09 8.45
CA PRO A 87 1.65 -18.91 8.09
C PRO A 87 1.35 -18.76 6.58
N TRP A 88 2.38 -18.49 5.78
CA TRP A 88 2.31 -18.42 4.31
C TRP A 88 2.30 -19.79 3.62
N ILE A 89 2.66 -20.88 4.30
CA ILE A 89 2.65 -22.25 3.74
C ILE A 89 1.23 -22.80 3.71
N ASP A 90 0.96 -23.59 2.68
CA ASP A 90 -0.30 -24.30 2.51
C ASP A 90 -0.06 -25.67 1.86
N CYS A 91 -1.04 -26.57 1.97
CA CYS A 91 -0.99 -27.88 1.32
C CYS A 91 -2.27 -28.16 0.52
N LYS A 92 -2.12 -28.75 -0.67
CA LYS A 92 -3.23 -29.29 -1.48
C LYS A 92 -2.80 -30.63 -2.07
N ALA A 93 -3.65 -31.65 -1.93
CA ALA A 93 -3.40 -33.02 -2.43
C ALA A 93 -1.98 -33.55 -2.11
N GLY A 94 -1.53 -33.39 -0.86
CA GLY A 94 -0.22 -33.87 -0.40
C GLY A 94 1.00 -33.07 -0.88
N LYS A 95 0.80 -31.93 -1.54
CA LYS A 95 1.88 -31.07 -2.09
C LYS A 95 1.87 -29.69 -1.45
N LEU A 96 3.04 -29.07 -1.32
CA LEU A 96 3.18 -27.74 -0.73
C LEU A 96 2.89 -26.63 -1.76
N GLY A 97 2.35 -25.52 -1.26
CA GLY A 97 2.21 -24.25 -1.96
C GLY A 97 2.36 -23.07 -1.00
N CYS A 98 2.19 -21.85 -1.53
CA CYS A 98 2.28 -20.61 -0.77
C CYS A 98 1.01 -19.77 -0.95
N LYS A 99 0.32 -19.43 0.15
CA LYS A 99 -0.91 -18.62 0.16
C LYS A 99 -0.68 -17.25 -0.45
N VAL A 100 0.44 -16.61 -0.10
CA VAL A 100 0.82 -15.28 -0.58
C VAL A 100 1.06 -15.30 -2.10
N CYS A 101 1.93 -16.19 -2.59
CA CYS A 101 2.29 -16.25 -4.02
C CYS A 101 1.18 -16.80 -4.92
N SER A 102 0.30 -17.66 -4.41
CA SER A 102 -0.86 -18.17 -5.16
C SER A 102 -2.01 -17.15 -5.23
N SER A 103 -2.13 -16.24 -4.25
CA SER A 103 -3.14 -15.17 -4.24
C SER A 103 -2.84 -13.98 -5.16
N ILE A 104 -1.65 -13.91 -5.77
CA ILE A 104 -1.17 -12.75 -6.54
C ILE A 104 -0.90 -13.16 -8.00
N THR A 105 -1.46 -12.42 -8.95
CA THR A 105 -1.39 -12.71 -10.39
C THR A 105 -0.04 -12.34 -11.03
N ASP A 106 0.50 -11.16 -10.71
CA ASP A 106 1.84 -10.69 -11.10
C ASP A 106 2.37 -9.69 -10.05
N LEU A 107 3.69 -9.49 -10.02
CA LEU A 107 4.34 -8.54 -9.10
C LEU A 107 4.20 -7.07 -9.54
N SER A 108 3.82 -6.81 -10.81
CA SER A 108 3.51 -5.49 -11.37
C SER A 108 4.51 -4.38 -10.97
N VAL A 109 4.11 -3.43 -10.14
CA VAL A 109 4.91 -2.27 -9.71
C VAL A 109 6.11 -2.66 -8.84
N PHE A 110 6.11 -3.87 -8.25
CA PHE A 110 7.19 -4.40 -7.40
C PHE A 110 8.12 -5.37 -8.13
N LYS A 111 8.06 -5.39 -9.47
CA LYS A 111 8.85 -6.26 -10.34
C LYS A 111 10.24 -5.67 -10.58
N THR A 112 11.24 -6.20 -9.89
CA THR A 112 12.65 -5.90 -10.09
C THR A 112 13.28 -6.95 -11.01
N GLN A 113 14.48 -6.67 -11.55
CA GLN A 113 15.21 -7.65 -12.35
C GLN A 113 15.46 -8.93 -11.52
N GLY A 114 14.95 -10.06 -12.02
CA GLY A 114 15.01 -11.35 -11.32
C GLY A 114 13.88 -11.63 -10.32
N SER A 115 13.00 -10.67 -9.98
CA SER A 115 11.80 -11.01 -9.18
C SER A 115 10.70 -11.60 -10.07
N ARG A 116 10.59 -12.93 -10.03
CA ARG A 116 9.44 -13.70 -10.53
C ARG A 116 8.83 -14.48 -9.37
N LEU A 117 7.52 -14.69 -9.40
CA LEU A 117 6.88 -15.67 -8.54
C LEU A 117 7.33 -17.06 -8.98
N ALA A 118 7.69 -17.92 -8.03
CA ALA A 118 8.06 -19.30 -8.30
C ALA A 118 6.79 -20.12 -8.53
N ASP A 119 6.48 -20.42 -9.80
CA ASP A 119 5.16 -20.95 -10.20
C ASP A 119 4.82 -22.28 -9.50
N GLU A 120 5.81 -23.11 -9.14
CA GLU A 120 5.57 -24.37 -8.43
C GLU A 120 4.94 -24.18 -7.04
N TRP A 121 5.16 -23.00 -6.41
CA TRP A 121 4.53 -22.61 -5.14
C TRP A 121 3.13 -22.00 -5.34
N ARG A 122 2.80 -21.58 -6.55
CA ARG A 122 1.48 -21.04 -6.92
C ARG A 122 0.53 -22.16 -7.31
N SER A 123 1.02 -23.12 -8.09
CA SER A 123 0.29 -24.31 -8.57
C SER A 123 0.23 -25.46 -7.57
N TYR A 124 0.82 -25.30 -6.37
CA TYR A 124 0.90 -26.34 -5.33
C TYR A 124 1.54 -27.64 -5.86
N THR A 125 2.68 -27.53 -6.54
CA THR A 125 3.41 -28.68 -7.12
C THR A 125 4.72 -29.00 -6.39
N VAL A 126 5.00 -28.35 -5.25
CA VAL A 126 6.23 -28.60 -4.49
C VAL A 126 6.16 -29.93 -3.74
N THR A 127 7.00 -30.87 -4.18
CA THR A 127 7.21 -32.19 -3.58
C THR A 127 8.57 -32.31 -2.88
N TYR A 128 8.77 -33.37 -2.11
CA TYR A 128 10.09 -33.75 -1.59
C TYR A 128 10.95 -34.43 -2.66
N SER A 129 12.25 -34.61 -2.38
CA SER A 129 13.21 -35.24 -3.29
C SER A 129 14.30 -35.96 -2.47
N GLY A 130 14.52 -37.25 -2.75
CA GLY A 130 15.45 -38.13 -2.02
C GLY A 130 14.90 -39.55 -1.87
N ARG A 131 15.78 -40.52 -1.61
CA ARG A 131 15.39 -41.94 -1.38
C ARG A 131 14.98 -42.19 0.08
N ASP A 132 15.66 -41.54 1.01
CA ASP A 132 15.51 -41.77 2.45
C ASP A 132 14.68 -40.65 3.10
N LYS A 133 13.89 -41.00 4.13
CA LYS A 133 13.02 -40.05 4.87
C LYS A 133 13.78 -38.80 5.36
N SER A 134 15.04 -38.96 5.80
CA SER A 134 15.90 -37.83 6.20
C SER A 134 16.23 -36.88 5.03
N GLY A 135 16.58 -37.45 3.87
CA GLY A 135 16.83 -36.69 2.64
C GLY A 135 15.59 -35.96 2.15
N MET A 136 14.44 -36.64 2.15
CA MET A 136 13.13 -36.05 1.81
C MET A 136 12.80 -34.84 2.70
N LEU A 137 12.91 -34.97 4.03
CA LEU A 137 12.69 -33.88 4.98
C LEU A 137 13.69 -32.72 4.81
N SER A 138 14.95 -33.04 4.55
CA SER A 138 16.00 -32.05 4.26
C SER A 138 15.70 -31.26 2.97
N SER A 139 15.21 -31.94 1.93
CA SER A 139 14.82 -31.31 0.66
C SER A 139 13.68 -30.31 0.84
N LEU A 140 12.64 -30.64 1.61
CA LEU A 140 11.54 -29.72 1.91
C LEU A 140 12.02 -28.51 2.71
N ARG A 141 12.84 -28.73 3.75
CA ARG A 141 13.45 -27.64 4.53
C ARG A 141 14.23 -26.67 3.62
N LYS A 142 15.07 -27.18 2.73
CA LYS A 142 15.85 -26.37 1.77
C LYS A 142 14.93 -25.61 0.79
N LYS A 143 13.90 -26.26 0.24
CA LYS A 143 12.92 -25.61 -0.66
C LYS A 143 12.15 -24.49 0.06
N MET A 144 11.66 -24.72 1.28
CA MET A 144 10.96 -23.71 2.09
C MET A 144 11.82 -22.47 2.39
N ILE A 145 13.08 -22.66 2.79
CA ILE A 145 14.02 -21.57 3.10
C ILE A 145 14.29 -20.75 1.83
N LYS A 146 14.67 -21.40 0.73
CA LYS A 146 14.92 -20.73 -0.56
C LYS A 146 13.70 -19.96 -1.08
N HIS A 147 12.47 -20.43 -0.81
CA HIS A 147 11.26 -19.68 -1.17
C HIS A 147 11.05 -18.44 -0.30
N LYS A 148 11.15 -18.58 1.03
CA LYS A 148 11.02 -17.47 2.00
C LYS A 148 11.98 -16.31 1.67
N GLU A 149 13.20 -16.65 1.27
CA GLU A 149 14.29 -15.72 0.95
C GLU A 149 14.27 -15.23 -0.50
N SER A 150 13.30 -15.68 -1.32
CA SER A 150 13.21 -15.25 -2.72
C SER A 150 12.60 -13.86 -2.85
N ASN A 151 13.22 -13.01 -3.67
CA ASN A 151 12.72 -11.66 -4.00
C ASN A 151 11.25 -11.67 -4.47
N GLY A 152 10.82 -12.74 -5.16
CA GLY A 152 9.42 -12.93 -5.57
C GLY A 152 8.47 -13.10 -4.39
N HIS A 153 8.83 -13.90 -3.38
CA HIS A 153 8.04 -14.06 -2.16
C HIS A 153 8.00 -12.77 -1.34
N THR A 154 9.14 -12.10 -1.15
CA THR A 154 9.21 -10.83 -0.40
C THR A 154 8.38 -9.72 -1.07
N ALA A 155 8.44 -9.61 -2.40
CA ALA A 155 7.60 -8.68 -3.16
C ALA A 155 6.11 -9.04 -3.05
N ALA A 156 5.75 -10.32 -3.13
CA ALA A 156 4.38 -10.80 -2.97
C ALA A 156 3.83 -10.48 -1.56
N GLN A 157 4.63 -10.69 -0.51
CA GLN A 157 4.24 -10.33 0.86
C GLN A 157 4.05 -8.82 1.00
N ARG A 158 4.98 -8.00 0.46
CA ARG A 158 4.85 -6.54 0.46
C ARG A 158 3.58 -6.05 -0.24
N ILE A 159 3.17 -6.68 -1.35
CA ILE A 159 1.90 -6.38 -2.02
C ILE A 159 0.73 -6.67 -1.08
N GLN A 160 0.71 -7.84 -0.44
CA GLN A 160 -0.38 -8.23 0.46
C GLN A 160 -0.47 -7.34 1.71
N ASP A 161 0.66 -6.93 2.27
CA ASP A 161 0.71 -6.08 3.46
C ASP A 161 0.39 -4.61 3.14
N ASN A 162 0.83 -4.11 1.97
CA ASN A 162 0.37 -2.82 1.46
C ASN A 162 -1.16 -2.81 1.22
N ALA A 163 -1.73 -3.87 0.64
CA ALA A 163 -3.17 -3.98 0.40
C ALA A 163 -4.03 -4.00 1.68
N LYS A 164 -3.46 -4.42 2.82
CA LYS A 164 -4.09 -4.31 4.16
C LYS A 164 -3.97 -2.90 4.73
N LYS A 165 -2.85 -2.21 4.46
CA LYS A 165 -2.54 -0.89 5.01
C LYS A 165 -3.29 0.23 4.27
N GLU A 166 -3.18 0.26 2.95
CA GLU A 166 -3.68 1.30 2.06
C GLU A 166 -5.10 0.97 1.57
N THR A 167 -6.10 1.24 2.41
CA THR A 167 -7.51 1.21 1.97
C THR A 167 -7.79 2.41 1.05
N LEU A 168 -8.70 2.24 0.08
CA LEU A 168 -9.06 3.30 -0.89
C LEU A 168 -9.49 4.61 -0.20
N GLU A 169 -10.15 4.50 0.95
CA GLU A 169 -10.50 5.58 1.87
C GLU A 169 -9.25 6.39 2.30
N LYS A 170 -8.26 5.75 2.94
CA LYS A 170 -7.01 6.43 3.37
C LYS A 170 -6.23 7.05 2.21
N VAL A 171 -6.25 6.42 1.03
CA VAL A 171 -5.61 6.98 -0.17
C VAL A 171 -6.34 8.25 -0.62
N CYS A 172 -7.68 8.26 -0.61
CA CYS A 172 -8.49 9.44 -0.88
C CYS A 172 -8.28 10.56 0.15
N ASP A 173 -8.25 10.22 1.44
CA ASP A 173 -8.00 11.16 2.53
C ASP A 173 -6.62 11.79 2.40
N ASN A 174 -5.58 10.99 2.14
CA ASN A 174 -4.21 11.47 1.93
C ASN A 174 -4.09 12.37 0.68
N MET A 175 -4.83 12.07 -0.40
CA MET A 175 -4.93 12.93 -1.59
C MET A 175 -5.70 14.25 -1.35
N ASN A 176 -6.47 14.34 -0.26
CA ASN A 176 -7.22 15.53 0.12
C ASN A 176 -6.62 16.27 1.33
N ALA A 177 -5.70 15.66 2.08
CA ALA A 177 -5.14 16.21 3.31
C ALA A 177 -4.48 17.59 3.14
N SER A 178 -3.80 17.84 2.03
CA SER A 178 -3.25 19.16 1.69
C SER A 178 -4.36 20.20 1.47
N LYS A 179 -5.37 19.87 0.65
CA LYS A 179 -6.54 20.73 0.37
C LYS A 179 -7.32 21.06 1.64
N LEU A 180 -7.48 20.08 2.53
CA LEU A 180 -8.11 20.26 3.84
C LEU A 180 -7.26 21.17 4.73
N LYS A 181 -5.94 20.97 4.79
CA LYS A 181 -5.02 21.85 5.55
C LYS A 181 -5.09 23.31 5.07
N ALA A 182 -5.06 23.54 3.76
CA ALA A 182 -5.21 24.85 3.14
C ALA A 182 -6.58 25.48 3.44
N THR A 183 -7.66 24.71 3.28
CA THR A 183 -9.02 25.16 3.65
C THR A 183 -9.09 25.54 5.14
N CYS A 184 -8.47 24.78 6.03
CA CYS A 184 -8.38 25.11 7.46
C CYS A 184 -7.52 26.35 7.75
N ALA A 185 -6.59 26.76 6.87
CA ALA A 185 -5.87 28.03 7.02
C ALA A 185 -6.78 29.21 6.64
N VAL A 186 -7.50 29.11 5.51
CA VAL A 186 -8.51 30.11 5.10
C VAL A 186 -9.60 30.27 6.17
N PHE A 187 -10.13 29.16 6.70
CA PHE A 187 -11.16 29.19 7.74
C PHE A 187 -10.68 29.86 9.03
N ARG A 188 -9.46 29.58 9.49
CA ARG A 188 -8.86 30.27 10.65
C ARG A 188 -8.67 31.77 10.39
N SER A 189 -8.31 32.16 9.16
CA SER A 189 -8.11 33.56 8.79
C SER A 189 -9.41 34.36 8.79
N ALA A 190 -10.46 33.82 8.17
CA ALA A 190 -11.79 34.41 8.21
C ALA A 190 -12.32 34.50 9.65
N TYR A 191 -12.16 33.43 10.44
CA TYR A 191 -12.54 33.39 11.86
C TYR A 191 -11.78 34.42 12.70
N TYR A 192 -10.48 34.58 12.49
CA TYR A 192 -9.68 35.61 13.14
C TYR A 192 -10.19 37.02 12.85
N LEU A 193 -10.58 37.33 11.60
CA LEU A 193 -11.16 38.63 11.26
C LEU A 193 -12.48 38.87 12.01
N ALA A 194 -13.38 37.89 12.03
CA ALA A 194 -14.63 37.99 12.77
C ALA A 194 -14.43 38.12 14.30
N GLN A 195 -13.42 37.45 14.87
CA GLN A 195 -13.12 37.53 16.30
C GLN A 195 -12.51 38.88 16.73
N ASN A 196 -12.00 39.68 15.79
CA ASN A 196 -11.39 40.99 16.06
C ASN A 196 -12.20 42.14 15.42
N ASP A 197 -13.48 41.92 15.11
CA ASP A 197 -14.40 42.87 14.45
C ASP A 197 -13.84 43.51 13.17
N ARG A 198 -13.00 42.78 12.43
CA ARG A 198 -12.32 43.28 11.23
C ARG A 198 -13.20 43.10 9.99
N PRO A 199 -13.20 44.07 9.05
CA PRO A 199 -13.99 43.96 7.84
C PRO A 199 -13.47 42.83 6.94
N PHE A 200 -14.37 42.01 6.40
CA PHE A 200 -14.01 40.90 5.48
C PHE A 200 -13.33 41.33 4.17
N LEU A 201 -13.16 42.63 3.93
CA LEU A 201 -12.31 43.16 2.87
C LEU A 201 -10.82 42.83 3.11
N ASP A 202 -10.38 42.85 4.38
CA ASP A 202 -9.01 42.56 4.81
C ASP A 202 -8.60 41.10 4.54
N ASN A 203 -9.57 40.21 4.29
CA ASN A 203 -9.35 38.77 4.11
C ASN A 203 -8.38 38.43 2.97
N TYR A 204 -8.39 39.18 1.87
CA TYR A 204 -7.47 38.91 0.78
C TYR A 204 -6.02 39.19 1.21
N GLY A 205 -5.73 40.38 1.75
CA GLY A 205 -4.38 40.76 2.20
C GLY A 205 -3.88 39.94 3.39
N LEU A 206 -4.76 39.54 4.32
CA LEU A 206 -4.39 38.64 5.42
C LEU A 206 -3.97 37.23 4.95
N LEU A 207 -4.55 36.75 3.85
CA LEU A 207 -4.18 35.48 3.24
C LEU A 207 -2.91 35.60 2.38
N GLU A 208 -2.74 36.72 1.68
CA GLU A 208 -1.52 37.05 0.91
C GLU A 208 -0.29 37.11 1.84
N LEU A 209 -0.40 37.82 2.97
CA LEU A 209 0.64 37.85 4.00
C LEU A 209 0.94 36.46 4.60
N GLN A 210 -0.05 35.58 4.77
CA GLN A 210 0.21 34.21 5.25
C GLN A 210 0.90 33.35 4.19
N TYR A 211 0.59 33.55 2.91
CA TYR A 211 1.27 32.89 1.80
C TYR A 211 2.74 33.33 1.70
N GLU A 212 3.04 34.63 1.86
CA GLU A 212 4.41 35.14 1.96
C GLU A 212 5.18 34.55 3.16
N ASN A 213 4.49 34.32 4.28
CA ASN A 213 5.04 33.62 5.45
C ASN A 213 5.12 32.08 5.28
N GLY A 214 4.90 31.55 4.07
CA GLY A 214 5.09 30.13 3.74
C GLY A 214 3.93 29.21 4.12
N VAL A 215 2.75 29.75 4.43
CA VAL A 215 1.54 28.94 4.67
C VAL A 215 0.88 28.56 3.34
N ASP A 216 0.58 27.27 3.16
CA ASP A 216 -0.27 26.83 2.05
C ASP A 216 -1.73 27.25 2.33
N ILE A 217 -2.20 28.23 1.55
CA ILE A 217 -3.57 28.76 1.57
C ILE A 217 -4.45 28.12 0.47
N GLY A 218 -3.84 27.47 -0.53
CA GLY A 218 -4.54 26.98 -1.71
C GLY A 218 -4.88 28.08 -2.73
N ILE A 219 -5.97 27.86 -3.48
CA ILE A 219 -6.32 28.61 -4.71
C ILE A 219 -7.75 29.19 -4.64
N GLY A 220 -8.40 29.16 -3.47
CA GLY A 220 -9.84 29.40 -3.39
C GLY A 220 -10.32 29.87 -2.03
N LEU A 221 -11.53 30.46 -2.02
CA LEU A 221 -12.18 31.08 -0.85
C LEU A 221 -11.50 32.36 -0.32
N HIS A 222 -10.62 33.00 -1.08
CA HIS A 222 -9.90 34.22 -0.63
C HIS A 222 -10.77 35.50 -0.62
N SER A 223 -11.98 35.46 -1.19
CA SER A 223 -12.83 36.66 -1.37
C SER A 223 -13.59 37.07 -0.10
N ARG A 224 -13.93 38.36 0.02
CA ARG A 224 -14.78 38.88 1.12
C ARG A 224 -16.13 38.14 1.26
N TYR A 225 -16.70 37.67 0.15
CA TYR A 225 -17.96 36.92 0.13
C TYR A 225 -17.75 35.50 0.68
N SER A 226 -16.62 34.88 0.35
CA SER A 226 -16.21 33.58 0.87
C SER A 226 -15.95 33.65 2.38
N ALA A 227 -15.27 34.70 2.86
CA ALA A 227 -15.07 34.93 4.29
C ALA A 227 -16.41 35.06 5.04
N ALA A 228 -17.35 35.87 4.54
CA ALA A 228 -18.68 35.99 5.14
C ALA A 228 -19.45 34.66 5.17
N GLN A 229 -19.41 33.86 4.10
CA GLN A 229 -20.05 32.53 4.05
C GLN A 229 -19.37 31.51 4.98
N ILE A 230 -18.06 31.61 5.17
CA ILE A 230 -17.32 30.79 6.14
C ILE A 230 -17.77 31.12 7.57
N ILE A 231 -17.96 32.40 7.90
CA ILE A 231 -18.44 32.82 9.22
C ILE A 231 -19.90 32.41 9.47
N ASP A 232 -20.77 32.54 8.47
CA ASP A 232 -22.16 32.08 8.55
C ASP A 232 -22.21 30.55 8.79
N HIS A 233 -21.41 29.78 8.05
CA HIS A 233 -21.29 28.34 8.25
C HIS A 233 -20.72 27.98 9.63
N ILE A 234 -19.60 28.60 10.05
CA ILE A 234 -19.02 28.37 11.39
C ILE A 234 -20.04 28.71 12.48
N SER A 235 -20.79 29.81 12.34
CA SER A 235 -21.87 30.16 13.25
C SER A 235 -22.90 29.05 13.33
N SER A 236 -23.42 28.60 12.18
CA SER A 236 -24.44 27.53 12.10
C SER A 236 -24.01 26.20 12.74
N GLU A 237 -22.74 25.80 12.62
CA GLU A 237 -22.19 24.57 13.20
C GLU A 237 -21.74 24.73 14.67
N MET A 238 -21.52 25.95 15.17
CA MET A 238 -21.18 26.17 16.58
C MET A 238 -22.40 25.97 17.49
N PRO A 239 -22.40 25.01 18.42
CA PRO A 239 -23.51 24.80 19.35
C PRO A 239 -23.62 25.96 20.35
N GLU A 240 -24.85 26.30 20.73
CA GLU A 240 -25.19 27.52 21.49
C GLU A 240 -24.37 27.69 22.78
N ASP A 241 -24.13 26.60 23.53
CA ASP A 241 -23.29 26.60 24.74
C ASP A 241 -21.86 27.15 24.49
N LYS A 242 -21.26 26.86 23.32
CA LYS A 242 -19.95 27.41 22.96
C LYS A 242 -20.04 28.89 22.60
N ARG A 243 -21.07 29.29 21.83
CA ARG A 243 -21.31 30.70 21.49
C ARG A 243 -21.51 31.54 22.77
N SER A 244 -22.31 31.06 23.72
CA SER A 244 -22.56 31.70 25.01
C SER A 244 -21.28 31.87 25.84
N ARG A 245 -20.39 30.86 25.85
CA ARG A 245 -19.09 30.95 26.56
C ARG A 245 -18.14 31.97 25.94
N GLN A 246 -18.17 32.14 24.62
CA GLN A 246 -17.35 33.15 23.93
C GLN A 246 -17.89 34.56 24.17
N ALA A 247 -19.21 34.78 24.06
CA ALA A 247 -19.83 36.05 24.45
C ALA A 247 -19.51 36.42 25.92
N ALA A 248 -19.50 35.43 26.83
CA ALA A 248 -19.12 35.60 28.23
C ALA A 248 -17.59 35.65 28.49
N ALA A 249 -16.76 35.62 27.44
CA ALA A 249 -15.32 35.85 27.50
C ALA A 249 -14.97 37.25 26.94
N GLU A 250 -15.53 37.61 25.78
CA GLU A 250 -15.48 38.98 25.23
C GLU A 250 -16.02 40.01 26.23
N SER A 251 -17.19 39.76 26.85
CA SER A 251 -17.76 40.69 27.85
C SER A 251 -16.92 40.84 29.13
N ARG A 252 -15.95 39.94 29.37
CA ARG A 252 -14.97 40.06 30.45
C ARG A 252 -13.71 40.82 30.04
N LYS A 253 -13.38 40.89 28.74
CA LYS A 253 -12.35 41.82 28.24
C LYS A 253 -12.84 43.25 28.43
N ASP A 254 -14.03 43.59 27.91
CA ASP A 254 -14.59 44.96 27.97
C ASP A 254 -14.73 45.55 29.40
N GLN A 255 -14.69 44.72 30.45
CA GLN A 255 -14.74 45.16 31.84
C GLN A 255 -13.37 45.47 32.46
N ASP A 256 -12.26 45.10 31.82
CA ASP A 256 -10.90 45.46 32.25
C ASP A 256 -10.47 46.77 31.55
N PRO A 257 -10.18 47.88 32.27
CA PRO A 257 -9.77 49.13 31.64
C PRO A 257 -8.41 49.07 30.92
N LEU A 258 -7.56 48.07 31.19
CA LEU A 258 -6.15 48.09 30.78
C LEU A 258 -5.88 47.51 29.38
N TRP A 259 -6.75 46.65 28.82
CA TRP A 259 -6.49 46.06 27.50
C TRP A 259 -6.57 47.07 26.35
N ARG A 260 -7.22 48.22 26.55
CA ARG A 260 -7.35 49.28 25.53
C ARG A 260 -6.08 50.15 25.37
N PHE A 261 -5.01 49.82 26.08
CA PHE A 261 -3.74 50.56 26.10
C PHE A 261 -2.50 49.69 25.82
N LEU A 262 -2.69 48.52 25.20
CA LEU A 262 -1.65 47.59 24.73
C LEU A 262 -1.89 47.18 23.26
#